data_AF-A0A1U7M134-F1
#
_entry.id   AF-A0A1U7M134-F1
#
_cell.length_a   1.000
_cell.length_b   1.000
_cell.length_c   1.000
_cell.angle_alpha   90.00
_cell.angle_beta   90.00
_cell.angle_gamma   90.00
#
_symmetry.space_group_name_H-M   'P 1'
#
loop_
_entity.id
_entity.type
_entity.pdbx_description
1 polymer ?
#
loop_
_entity_poly.entity_id
_entity_poly.type
_entity_poly.pdbx_seq_one_letter_code
_entity_poly.pdbx_strand_id
1 'polypeptide(L)'
;MDLKNKNIIGILIYFTSFVISFGVFAIIKRVELIPIINNLILGFNFLFFIGLQIFSFYKLTRIELNRYIKVILLIFLIICACISSFFIFLASVFSAKDDRSLIYDGEKYYVLNVGWLDPNYEIHKKNLITMNKLDNDKLGDVFCDLNKIENKETREILKFLIYGRNGIFIKNTEENFNYQSESIKHKNFSNNFQII
;
A
#
# COMPACT_ATOMS: atom_id res chain seq x y z
N MET A 1 -37.24 13.16 -18.41
CA MET A 1 -36.65 11.80 -18.39
C MET A 1 -37.74 10.83 -17.98
N ASP A 2 -38.23 10.05 -18.96
CA ASP A 2 -39.51 9.34 -18.92
C ASP A 2 -39.49 8.14 -17.96
N LEU A 3 -40.62 7.84 -17.29
CA LEU A 3 -40.73 6.88 -16.18
C LEU A 3 -40.30 5.45 -16.54
N LYS A 4 -40.32 5.10 -17.84
CA LYS A 4 -39.89 3.80 -18.38
C LYS A 4 -38.39 3.54 -18.19
N ASN A 5 -37.56 4.60 -18.12
CA ASN A 5 -36.11 4.49 -17.93
C ASN A 5 -35.70 4.21 -16.47
N LYS A 6 -36.62 4.32 -15.50
CA LYS A 6 -36.28 4.18 -14.07
C LYS A 6 -35.98 2.74 -13.64
N ASN A 7 -36.42 1.76 -14.42
CA ASN A 7 -36.26 0.34 -14.09
C ASN A 7 -34.85 -0.19 -14.43
N ILE A 8 -34.19 0.36 -15.46
CA ILE A 8 -32.84 -0.06 -15.88
C ILE A 8 -31.75 0.50 -14.94
N ILE A 9 -32.06 1.55 -14.18
CA ILE A 9 -31.11 2.22 -13.28
C ILE A 9 -30.49 1.25 -12.27
N GLY A 10 -31.25 0.29 -11.72
CA GLY A 10 -30.71 -0.69 -10.78
C GLY A 10 -29.62 -1.58 -11.39
N ILE A 11 -29.84 -2.02 -12.65
CA ILE A 11 -28.87 -2.82 -13.40
C ILE A 11 -27.64 -1.98 -13.76
N LEU A 12 -27.85 -0.74 -14.19
CA LEU A 12 -26.77 0.19 -14.52
C LEU A 12 -25.88 0.45 -13.30
N ILE A 13 -26.48 0.75 -12.14
CA ILE A 13 -25.74 1.00 -10.89
C ILE A 13 -24.98 -0.26 -10.47
N TYR A 14 -25.59 -1.44 -10.59
CA TYR A 14 -24.94 -2.71 -10.30
C TYR A 14 -23.61 -2.81 -11.05
N PHE A 15 -23.62 -2.73 -12.39
CA PHE A 15 -22.40 -2.86 -13.19
C PHE A 15 -21.43 -1.69 -13.02
N THR A 16 -21.94 -0.46 -12.90
CA THR A 16 -21.09 0.73 -12.72
C THR A 16 -20.33 0.69 -11.41
N SER A 17 -20.89 0.09 -10.35
CA SER A 17 -20.21 -0.04 -9.06
C SER A 17 -18.89 -0.82 -9.16
N PHE A 18 -18.81 -1.82 -10.04
CA PHE A 18 -17.56 -2.57 -10.30
C PHE A 18 -16.51 -1.69 -10.95
N VAL A 19 -16.91 -0.92 -11.97
CA VAL A 19 -16.02 -0.01 -12.68
C VAL A 19 -15.48 1.06 -11.74
N ILE A 20 -16.34 1.63 -10.89
CA ILE A 20 -15.93 2.62 -9.88
C ILE A 20 -14.94 1.99 -8.91
N SER A 21 -15.27 0.83 -8.33
CA SER A 21 -14.42 0.16 -7.34
C SER A 21 -13.04 -0.17 -7.92
N PHE A 22 -12.98 -0.70 -9.14
CA PHE A 22 -11.72 -0.98 -9.84
C PHE A 22 -10.94 0.31 -10.16
N GLY A 23 -11.63 1.37 -10.58
CA GLY A 23 -11.03 2.68 -10.82
C GLY A 23 -10.35 3.24 -9.57
N VAL A 24 -10.95 3.08 -8.39
CA VAL A 24 -10.34 3.49 -7.12
C VAL A 24 -9.03 2.74 -6.86
N PHE A 25 -9.00 1.42 -7.04
CA PHE A 25 -7.75 0.66 -6.92
C PHE A 25 -6.67 1.12 -7.90
N ALA A 26 -7.05 1.40 -9.15
CA ALA A 26 -6.11 1.90 -10.16
C ALA A 26 -5.48 3.24 -9.76
N ILE A 27 -6.26 4.14 -9.15
CA ILE A 27 -5.79 5.43 -8.65
C ILE A 27 -4.87 5.24 -7.45
N ILE A 28 -5.28 4.44 -6.45
CA ILE A 28 -4.50 4.19 -5.23
C ILE A 28 -3.14 3.57 -5.56
N LYS A 29 -3.08 2.67 -6.55
CA LYS A 29 -1.81 2.08 -6.98
C LYS A 29 -0.86 3.11 -7.59
N ARG A 30 -1.38 4.17 -8.22
CA ARG A 30 -0.56 5.22 -8.86
C ARG A 30 -0.17 6.35 -7.92
N VAL A 31 -0.98 6.62 -6.89
CA VAL A 31 -0.76 7.72 -5.97
C VAL A 31 -0.22 7.17 -4.64
N GLU A 32 1.01 7.54 -4.30
CA GLU A 32 1.62 7.19 -3.02
C GLU A 32 1.00 8.00 -1.88
N LEU A 33 -0.21 7.61 -1.46
CA LEU A 33 -0.91 8.19 -0.31
C LEU A 33 -0.34 7.68 1.01
N ILE A 34 -0.33 8.54 2.02
CA ILE A 34 0.04 8.14 3.39
C ILE A 34 -0.86 6.99 3.88
N PRO A 35 -0.35 6.09 4.75
CA PRO A 35 -1.07 4.86 5.13
C PRO A 35 -2.50 5.07 5.61
N ILE A 36 -2.72 6.05 6.48
CA ILE A 36 -4.05 6.36 7.05
C ILE A 36 -5.06 6.70 5.95
N ILE A 37 -4.69 7.60 5.03
CA ILE A 37 -5.58 8.05 3.96
C ILE A 37 -5.82 6.93 2.95
N ASN A 38 -4.77 6.20 2.59
CA ASN A 38 -4.85 5.02 1.72
C ASN A 38 -5.87 4.01 2.26
N ASN A 39 -5.73 3.62 3.52
CA ASN A 39 -6.56 2.59 4.14
C ASN A 39 -8.00 3.07 4.33
N LEU A 40 -8.21 4.35 4.64
CA LEU A 40 -9.56 4.94 4.68
C LEU A 40 -10.24 4.86 3.32
N ILE A 41 -9.57 5.25 2.24
CA ILE A 41 -10.16 5.20 0.89
C ILE A 41 -10.48 3.75 0.51
N LEU A 42 -9.61 2.79 0.81
CA LEU A 42 -9.88 1.36 0.56
C LEU A 42 -11.11 0.86 1.32
N GLY A 43 -11.20 1.17 2.62
CA GLY A 43 -12.35 0.80 3.45
C GLY A 43 -13.65 1.44 2.96
N PHE A 44 -13.62 2.75 2.65
CA PHE A 44 -14.76 3.45 2.10
C PHE A 44 -15.17 2.91 0.72
N ASN A 45 -14.21 2.56 -0.14
CA ASN A 45 -14.50 1.96 -1.44
C ASN A 45 -15.24 0.63 -1.29
N PHE A 46 -14.80 -0.23 -0.37
CA PHE A 46 -15.47 -1.50 -0.09
C PHE A 46 -16.90 -1.31 0.45
N LEU A 47 -17.07 -0.44 1.44
CA LEU A 47 -18.39 -0.13 2.01
C LEU A 47 -19.33 0.50 0.97
N PHE A 48 -18.79 1.42 0.15
CA PHE A 48 -19.53 2.06 -0.92
C PHE A 48 -19.97 1.05 -1.99
N PHE A 49 -19.09 0.12 -2.37
CA PHE A 49 -19.42 -0.98 -3.27
C PHE A 49 -20.59 -1.81 -2.71
N ILE A 50 -20.51 -2.28 -1.46
CA ILE A 50 -21.60 -3.04 -0.83
C ILE A 50 -22.90 -2.23 -0.80
N GLY A 51 -22.83 -0.95 -0.44
CA GLY A 51 -23.98 -0.05 -0.41
C GLY A 51 -24.67 0.05 -1.79
N LEU A 52 -23.89 0.19 -2.86
CA LEU A 52 -24.41 0.21 -4.23
C LEU A 52 -25.03 -1.13 -4.65
N GLN A 53 -24.45 -2.26 -4.23
CA GLN A 53 -25.00 -3.59 -4.50
C GLN A 53 -26.38 -3.75 -3.84
N ILE A 54 -26.49 -3.43 -2.55
CA ILE A 54 -27.76 -3.48 -1.79
C ILE A 54 -28.81 -2.57 -2.43
N PHE A 55 -28.44 -1.33 -2.76
CA PHE A 55 -29.33 -0.38 -3.43
C PHE A 55 -29.83 -0.91 -4.78
N SER A 56 -28.93 -1.53 -5.55
CA SER A 56 -29.25 -2.13 -6.85
C SER A 56 -30.24 -3.28 -6.70
N PHE A 57 -30.05 -4.17 -5.71
CA PHE A 57 -31.00 -5.25 -5.42
C PHE A 57 -32.37 -4.73 -5.00
N TYR A 58 -32.41 -3.71 -4.15
CA TYR A 58 -33.66 -3.06 -3.77
C TYR A 58 -34.41 -2.48 -4.98
N LYS A 59 -33.70 -1.90 -5.96
CA LYS A 59 -34.31 -1.41 -7.20
C LYS A 59 -34.76 -2.56 -8.11
N LEU A 60 -33.97 -3.62 -8.24
CA LEU A 60 -34.27 -4.79 -9.07
C LEU A 60 -35.54 -5.52 -8.65
N THR A 61 -35.81 -5.63 -7.34
CA THR A 61 -37.03 -6.27 -6.83
C THR A 61 -38.31 -5.54 -7.30
N ARG A 62 -38.22 -4.21 -7.49
CA ARG A 62 -39.32 -3.32 -7.91
C ARG A 62 -39.58 -3.29 -9.42
N ILE A 63 -38.74 -3.93 -10.23
CA ILE A 63 -38.93 -3.95 -11.69
C ILE A 63 -40.12 -4.83 -12.05
N GLU A 64 -40.93 -4.40 -13.01
CA GLU A 64 -42.01 -5.22 -13.59
C GLU A 64 -41.41 -6.24 -14.58
N LEU A 65 -41.14 -7.45 -14.09
CA LEU A 65 -40.63 -8.61 -14.84
C LEU A 65 -41.41 -9.85 -14.42
N ASN A 66 -41.43 -10.88 -15.29
CA ASN A 66 -41.95 -12.19 -14.93
C ASN A 66 -41.29 -12.69 -13.63
N ARG A 67 -42.11 -13.16 -12.68
CA ARG A 67 -41.70 -13.59 -11.34
C ARG A 67 -40.55 -14.59 -11.39
N TYR A 68 -40.62 -15.61 -12.26
CA TYR A 68 -39.57 -16.65 -12.35
C TYR A 68 -38.25 -16.08 -12.89
N ILE A 69 -38.31 -15.30 -13.97
CA ILE A 69 -37.13 -14.65 -14.58
C ILE A 69 -36.47 -13.70 -13.58
N LYS A 70 -37.28 -12.93 -12.84
CA LYS A 70 -36.79 -12.01 -11.81
C LYS A 70 -36.04 -12.74 -10.70
N VAL A 71 -36.57 -13.85 -10.20
CA VAL A 71 -35.92 -14.65 -9.15
C VAL A 71 -34.59 -15.22 -9.64
N ILE A 72 -34.56 -15.79 -10.85
CA ILE A 72 -33.32 -16.34 -11.43
C ILE A 72 -32.27 -15.23 -11.60
N LEU A 73 -32.65 -14.08 -12.14
CA LEU A 73 -31.76 -12.93 -12.31
C LEU A 73 -31.20 -12.44 -10.97
N LEU A 74 -32.05 -12.35 -9.94
CA LEU A 74 -31.63 -11.90 -8.61
C LEU A 74 -30.61 -12.86 -8.00
N ILE A 75 -30.86 -14.18 -8.07
CA ILE A 75 -29.95 -15.20 -7.57
C ILE A 75 -28.59 -15.09 -8.27
N PHE A 76 -28.60 -14.99 -9.60
CA PHE A 76 -27.37 -14.83 -10.38
C PHE A 76 -26.57 -13.59 -9.95
N LEU A 77 -27.23 -12.43 -9.83
CA LEU A 77 -26.56 -11.19 -9.44
C LEU A 77 -26.05 -11.20 -8.00
N ILE A 78 -26.74 -11.90 -7.08
CA ILE A 78 -26.27 -12.10 -5.70
C ILE A 78 -24.99 -12.93 -5.70
N ILE A 79 -24.95 -14.05 -6.44
CA ILE A 79 -23.74 -14.89 -6.54
C ILE A 79 -22.56 -14.05 -7.07
N CYS A 80 -22.77 -13.30 -8.15
CA CYS A 80 -21.75 -12.40 -8.69
C CYS A 80 -21.32 -11.31 -7.69
N ALA A 81 -22.25 -10.74 -6.92
CA ALA A 81 -21.94 -9.74 -5.90
C ALA A 81 -21.14 -10.35 -4.73
N CYS A 82 -21.44 -11.57 -4.30
CA CYS A 82 -20.69 -12.26 -3.26
C CYS A 82 -19.25 -12.55 -3.69
N ILE A 83 -19.08 -13.14 -4.88
CA ILE A 83 -17.75 -13.45 -5.43
C ILE A 83 -16.91 -12.17 -5.58
N SER A 84 -17.50 -11.12 -6.14
CA SER A 84 -16.78 -9.86 -6.33
C SER A 84 -16.47 -9.13 -5.03
N SER A 85 -17.39 -9.14 -4.06
CA SER A 85 -17.14 -8.56 -2.73
C SER A 85 -15.95 -9.25 -2.06
N PHE A 86 -15.82 -10.57 -2.20
CA PHE A 86 -14.65 -11.30 -1.71
C PHE A 86 -13.34 -10.84 -2.37
N PHE A 87 -13.32 -10.69 -3.69
CA PHE A 87 -12.11 -10.20 -4.39
C PHE A 87 -11.78 -8.74 -4.07
N ILE A 88 -12.78 -7.86 -3.99
CA ILE A 88 -12.57 -6.45 -3.60
C ILE A 88 -12.06 -6.37 -2.16
N PHE A 89 -12.57 -7.21 -1.26
CA PHE A 89 -12.08 -7.31 0.10
C PHE A 89 -10.60 -7.72 0.13
N LEU A 90 -10.24 -8.80 -0.56
CA LEU A 90 -8.84 -9.24 -0.67
C LEU A 90 -7.94 -8.15 -1.26
N ALA A 91 -8.36 -7.51 -2.36
CA ALA A 91 -7.62 -6.41 -2.96
C ALA A 91 -7.45 -5.23 -2.00
N SER A 92 -8.45 -4.96 -1.16
CA SER A 92 -8.37 -3.91 -0.13
C SER A 92 -7.38 -4.27 0.97
N VAL A 93 -7.44 -5.50 1.48
CA VAL A 93 -6.51 -5.99 2.53
C VAL A 93 -5.08 -5.98 2.01
N PHE A 94 -4.84 -6.47 0.79
CA PHE A 94 -3.49 -6.50 0.22
C PHE A 94 -2.97 -5.13 -0.22
N SER A 95 -3.84 -4.16 -0.46
CA SER A 95 -3.44 -2.78 -0.76
C SER A 95 -3.34 -1.92 0.50
N ALA A 96 -3.71 -2.45 1.66
CA ALA A 96 -3.60 -1.76 2.93
C ALA A 96 -2.12 -1.56 3.27
N LYS A 97 -1.80 -0.38 3.79
CA LYS A 97 -0.45 0.00 4.18
C LYS A 97 -0.34 0.00 5.69
N ASP A 98 0.72 -0.59 6.22
CA ASP A 98 1.04 -0.51 7.63
C ASP A 98 1.38 0.93 8.03
N ASP A 99 0.89 1.38 9.19
CA ASP A 99 1.20 2.71 9.74
C ASP A 99 2.50 2.69 10.58
N ARG A 100 3.58 2.15 10.00
CA ARG A 100 4.90 2.18 10.61
C ARG A 100 5.56 3.51 10.26
N SER A 101 5.61 4.42 11.22
CA SER A 101 6.22 5.73 11.04
C SER A 101 7.37 5.98 12.02
N LEU A 102 8.36 6.75 11.58
CA LEU A 102 9.50 7.17 12.37
C LEU A 102 9.74 8.67 12.18
N ILE A 103 10.33 9.31 13.19
CA ILE A 103 10.78 10.70 13.12
C ILE A 103 12.31 10.69 13.15
N TYR A 104 12.94 11.36 12.20
CA TYR A 104 14.39 11.47 12.11
C TYR A 104 14.77 12.91 11.75
N ASP A 105 15.62 13.53 12.58
CA ASP A 105 16.06 14.92 12.43
C ASP A 105 14.91 15.91 12.14
N GLY A 106 13.79 15.73 12.84
CA GLY A 106 12.59 16.58 12.74
C GLY A 106 11.65 16.26 11.57
N GLU A 107 12.03 15.33 10.68
CA GLU A 107 11.20 14.91 9.54
C GLU A 107 10.53 13.55 9.80
N LYS A 108 9.32 13.37 9.26
CA LYS A 108 8.54 12.13 9.41
C LYS A 108 8.70 11.23 8.19
N TYR A 109 8.99 9.96 8.43
CA TYR A 109 9.12 8.93 7.42
C TYR A 109 8.17 7.76 7.70
N TYR A 110 7.81 7.04 6.65
CA TYR A 110 7.02 5.82 6.69
C TYR A 110 7.87 4.66 6.17
N VAL A 111 7.80 3.52 6.84
CA VAL A 111 8.45 2.27 6.42
C VAL A 111 7.34 1.32 5.98
N LEU A 112 7.20 1.15 4.67
CA LEU A 112 6.13 0.37 4.08
C LEU A 112 6.63 -1.01 3.70
N ASN A 113 5.93 -2.05 4.12
CA ASN A 113 6.11 -3.36 3.52
C ASN A 113 5.31 -3.41 2.20
N VAL A 114 6.01 -3.35 1.08
CA VAL A 114 5.44 -3.53 -0.27
C VAL A 114 5.51 -5.00 -0.72
N GLY A 115 6.13 -5.86 0.10
CA GLY A 115 6.23 -7.28 -0.11
C GLY A 115 4.90 -8.01 0.12
N TRP A 116 4.67 -9.08 -0.63
CA TRP A 116 3.44 -9.87 -0.56
C TRP A 116 3.58 -11.07 0.39
N LEU A 117 4.49 -11.98 0.06
CA LEU A 117 4.87 -13.13 0.89
C LEU A 117 6.24 -12.90 1.53
N ASP A 118 7.18 -12.38 0.75
CA ASP A 118 8.49 -11.98 1.24
C ASP A 118 8.47 -10.50 1.62
N PRO A 119 8.89 -10.14 2.85
CA PRO A 119 8.92 -8.76 3.28
C PRO A 119 9.88 -7.95 2.39
N ASN A 120 9.36 -6.90 1.77
CA ASN A 120 10.13 -5.95 0.99
C ASN A 120 9.80 -4.56 1.50
N TYR A 121 10.76 -3.90 2.13
CA TYR A 121 10.53 -2.63 2.79
C TYR A 121 10.98 -1.46 1.91
N GLU A 122 10.14 -0.43 1.84
CA GLU A 122 10.45 0.84 1.22
C GLU A 122 10.30 1.98 2.21
N ILE A 123 11.17 2.98 2.12
CA ILE A 123 11.11 4.16 2.98
C ILE A 123 10.57 5.33 2.19
N HIS A 124 9.60 6.00 2.78
CA HIS A 124 8.86 7.08 2.18
C HIS A 124 8.89 8.30 3.08
N LYS A 125 9.32 9.45 2.56
CA LYS A 125 9.25 10.72 3.29
C LYS A 125 7.81 11.23 3.26
N LYS A 126 7.26 11.57 4.43
CA LYS A 126 5.93 12.15 4.54
C LYS A 126 5.90 13.54 3.93
N ASN A 127 4.86 13.83 3.13
CA ASN A 127 4.47 15.19 2.75
C ASN A 127 3.15 15.56 3.47
N LEU A 128 2.22 16.25 2.83
CA LEU A 128 0.90 16.54 3.43
C LEU A 128 -0.02 15.31 3.42
N ILE A 129 -0.41 14.88 2.23
CA ILE A 129 -1.40 13.81 1.97
C ILE A 129 -0.75 12.61 1.27
N THR A 130 0.35 12.87 0.56
CA THR A 130 1.15 11.88 -0.13
C THR A 130 2.46 11.63 0.62
N MET A 131 3.21 10.68 0.11
CA MET A 131 4.56 10.40 0.51
C MET A 131 5.42 10.23 -0.74
N ASN A 132 6.71 10.50 -0.59
CA ASN A 132 7.68 10.36 -1.67
C ASN A 132 8.66 9.25 -1.29
N LYS A 133 8.76 8.24 -2.15
CA LYS A 133 9.78 7.21 -2.02
C LYS A 133 11.18 7.83 -1.93
N LEU A 134 11.92 7.43 -0.90
CA LEU A 134 13.33 7.79 -0.75
C LEU A 134 14.18 6.84 -1.59
N ASP A 135 15.19 7.39 -2.25
CA ASP A 135 16.13 6.59 -3.03
C ASP A 135 16.95 5.69 -2.09
N ASN A 136 17.09 4.42 -2.46
CA ASN A 136 17.74 3.44 -1.59
C ASN A 136 19.21 3.77 -1.37
N ASP A 137 19.87 4.34 -2.39
CA ASP A 137 21.28 4.69 -2.33
C ASP A 137 21.54 5.88 -1.41
N LYS A 138 20.51 6.73 -1.20
CA LYS A 138 20.57 7.92 -0.33
C LYS A 138 20.15 7.63 1.11
N LEU A 139 19.70 6.41 1.41
CA LEU A 139 19.30 6.03 2.76
C LEU A 139 20.43 6.21 3.78
N GLY A 140 21.66 5.84 3.40
CA GLY A 140 22.84 5.98 4.26
C GLY A 140 23.20 7.44 4.56
N ASP A 141 22.95 8.34 3.61
CA ASP A 141 23.20 9.79 3.78
C ASP A 141 22.13 10.47 4.63
N VAL A 142 20.88 9.99 4.55
CA VAL A 142 19.76 10.52 5.34
C VAL A 142 19.77 9.97 6.77
N PHE A 143 20.05 8.68 6.93
CA PHE A 143 20.04 7.98 8.22
C PHE A 143 21.47 7.68 8.71
N CYS A 144 22.28 8.72 8.89
CA CYS A 144 23.69 8.60 9.31
C CYS A 144 23.88 7.97 10.70
N ASP A 145 22.92 8.19 11.61
CA ASP A 145 22.95 7.66 12.98
C ASP A 145 21.65 6.91 13.30
N LEU A 146 21.67 5.58 13.10
CA LEU A 146 20.53 4.69 13.37
C LEU A 146 20.19 4.58 14.87
N ASN A 147 21.09 4.99 15.78
CA ASN A 147 20.82 4.92 17.21
C ASN A 147 19.76 5.93 17.67
N LYS A 148 19.54 7.00 16.89
CA LYS A 148 18.44 7.95 17.10
C LYS A 148 17.05 7.33 16.92
N ILE A 149 16.93 6.15 16.30
CA ILE A 149 15.66 5.49 16.03
C ILE A 149 15.28 4.61 17.22
N GLU A 150 14.33 5.04 18.04
CA GLU A 150 13.90 4.32 19.24
C GLU A 150 13.39 2.90 18.94
N ASN A 151 12.61 2.72 17.87
CA ASN A 151 12.03 1.44 17.52
C ASN A 151 13.11 0.46 16.98
N LYS A 152 13.39 -0.58 17.76
CA LYS A 152 14.36 -1.64 17.42
C LYS A 152 14.05 -2.34 16.11
N GLU A 153 12.79 -2.70 15.86
CA GLU A 153 12.38 -3.38 14.63
C GLU A 153 12.62 -2.49 13.41
N THR A 154 12.21 -1.22 13.49
CA THR A 154 12.44 -0.23 12.42
C THR A 154 13.92 0.00 12.17
N ARG A 155 14.74 0.01 13.23
CA ARG A 155 16.19 0.15 13.15
C ARG A 155 16.84 -1.03 12.43
N GLU A 156 16.44 -2.26 12.75
CA GLU A 156 16.93 -3.46 12.06
C GLU A 156 16.53 -3.48 10.59
N ILE A 157 15.30 -3.08 10.25
CA ILE A 157 14.85 -2.95 8.86
C ILE A 157 15.72 -1.94 8.09
N LEU A 158 15.96 -0.75 8.66
CA LEU A 158 16.83 0.27 8.07
C LEU A 158 18.27 -0.23 7.90
N LYS A 159 18.81 -0.91 8.92
CA LYS A 159 20.14 -1.51 8.87
C LYS A 159 20.24 -2.54 7.74
N PHE A 160 19.22 -3.38 7.57
CA PHE A 160 19.15 -4.32 6.45
C PHE A 160 19.09 -3.61 5.09
N LEU A 161 18.28 -2.56 4.96
CA LEU A 161 18.15 -1.81 3.71
C LEU A 161 19.45 -1.08 3.31
N ILE A 162 20.17 -0.50 4.28
CA ILE A 162 21.41 0.26 4.07
C ILE A 162 22.61 -0.68 3.85
N TYR A 163 22.78 -1.70 4.71
CA TYR A 163 23.99 -2.53 4.73
C TYR A 163 23.78 -3.94 4.16
N GLY A 164 22.60 -4.51 4.35
CA GLY A 164 22.27 -5.87 3.90
C GLY A 164 22.19 -6.01 2.38
N ARG A 165 21.84 -4.94 1.65
CA ARG A 165 21.79 -4.93 0.18
C ARG A 165 23.19 -4.93 -0.48
N ASN A 166 24.21 -4.44 0.22
CA ASN A 166 25.60 -4.37 -0.25
C ASN A 166 26.40 -5.66 0.04
N GLY A 167 25.75 -6.76 0.42
CA GLY A 167 26.42 -8.04 0.71
C GLY A 167 27.17 -8.08 2.06
N ILE A 168 27.02 -7.06 2.92
CA ILE A 168 27.61 -7.07 4.26
C ILE A 168 26.61 -7.71 5.23
N PHE A 169 26.41 -9.02 5.09
CA PHE A 169 25.83 -9.82 6.16
C PHE A 169 26.91 -10.05 7.22
N ILE A 170 27.06 -9.12 8.16
CA ILE A 170 27.70 -9.46 9.44
C ILE A 170 26.61 -10.11 10.29
N LYS A 171 26.47 -11.42 10.11
CA LYS A 171 25.76 -12.28 11.04
C LYS A 171 26.67 -12.48 12.25
N ASN A 172 26.59 -11.61 13.25
CA ASN A 172 27.14 -11.90 14.57
C ASN A 172 26.09 -11.59 15.63
N THR A 173 25.54 -12.68 16.16
CA THR A 173 25.18 -12.90 17.56
C THR A 173 26.01 -12.00 18.49
N GLU A 174 25.31 -11.39 19.45
CA GLU A 174 25.81 -10.90 20.75
C GLU A 174 27.33 -10.66 20.85
N GLU A 175 27.73 -9.38 20.85
CA GLU A 175 28.68 -8.75 21.79
C GLU A 175 29.42 -7.55 21.17
N ASN A 176 29.43 -6.45 21.94
CA ASN A 176 30.37 -5.32 21.90
C ASN A 176 30.45 -4.45 20.63
N PHE A 177 29.71 -3.33 20.68
CA PHE A 177 29.94 -2.18 19.82
C PHE A 177 31.25 -1.47 20.21
N ASN A 178 32.25 -1.56 19.34
CA ASN A 178 33.26 -0.53 19.24
C ASN A 178 33.27 -0.02 17.79
N TYR A 179 32.89 1.25 17.60
CA TYR A 179 32.90 1.89 16.28
C TYR A 179 34.36 2.08 15.85
N GLN A 180 34.84 1.26 14.92
CA GLN A 180 36.11 1.52 14.25
C GLN A 180 35.86 2.29 12.96
N SER A 181 35.97 3.62 13.07
CA SER A 181 36.10 4.56 11.97
C SER A 181 37.43 4.32 11.24
N GLU A 182 37.51 3.32 10.36
CA GLU A 182 38.79 3.07 9.67
C GLU A 182 38.70 2.52 8.24
N SER A 183 37.54 2.63 7.57
CA SER A 183 37.42 2.24 6.15
C SER A 183 37.31 3.40 5.15
N ILE A 184 37.29 4.66 5.60
CA ILE A 184 37.32 5.84 4.70
C ILE A 184 38.76 6.34 4.43
N LYS A 185 39.76 5.96 5.25
CA LYS A 185 41.16 6.36 5.02
C LYS A 185 41.89 5.56 3.94
N HIS A 186 41.46 4.33 3.63
CA HIS A 186 42.19 3.48 2.69
C HIS A 186 41.89 3.72 1.21
N LYS A 187 40.80 4.42 0.87
CA LYS A 187 40.47 4.72 -0.54
C LYS A 187 41.09 6.02 -1.07
N ASN A 188 41.47 6.94 -0.19
CA ASN A 188 42.12 8.21 -0.57
C ASN A 188 43.65 8.19 -0.53
N PHE A 189 44.29 7.11 -0.05
CA PHE A 189 45.75 6.99 -0.05
C PHE A 189 46.33 6.19 -1.24
N SER A 190 45.47 5.55 -2.05
CA SER A 190 45.89 4.71 -3.19
C SER A 190 46.11 5.50 -4.50
N ASN A 191 45.71 6.77 -4.58
CA ASN A 191 45.77 7.55 -5.82
C ASN A 191 46.99 8.49 -5.95
N ASN A 192 47.96 8.44 -5.03
CA ASN A 192 49.08 9.39 -5.02
C ASN A 192 50.49 8.79 -5.10
N PHE A 193 50.66 7.53 -5.50
CA PHE A 193 52.00 7.00 -5.84
C PHE A 193 51.94 5.95 -6.94
N GLN A 194 52.05 6.39 -8.20
CA GLN A 194 52.84 5.79 -9.28
C GLN A 194 52.87 6.81 -10.44
N ILE A 195 53.96 7.26 -11.06
CA ILE A 195 55.42 7.11 -11.01
C ILE A 195 55.94 8.31 -11.86
N ILE A 196 57.12 8.84 -11.52
CA ILE A 196 57.95 9.70 -12.39
C ILE A 196 58.43 8.89 -13.59
#